data_AF-A0A3D5TDY9-F1
#
_entry.id   AF-A0A3D5TDY9-F1
#
_cell.length_a   1.000
_cell.length_b   1.000
_cell.length_c   1.000
_cell.angle_alpha   90.00
_cell.angle_beta   90.00
_cell.angle_gamma   90.00
#
_symmetry.space_group_name_H-M   'P 1'
#
loop_
_entity.id
_entity.type
_entity.pdbx_description
1 polymer ?
#
loop_
_entity_poly.entity_id
_entity_poly.type
_entity_poly.pdbx_seq_one_letter_code
_entity_poly.pdbx_strand_id
1 'polypeptide(L)'
;MKNQTYRMTMLLDFYGEILTQRQREFFDLYYNEDLSLAEIAENYGISRQGVRDAIVRAETAMEELEDKTGLLKRFMRLREKIDAIEAAAAEIQKLNYRQYDNPELERLAGEIRTCAAALKE
;
A
#
# COMPACT_ATOMS: atom_id res chain seq x y z
N MET A 1 5.10 14.85 -1.84
CA MET A 1 6.26 13.98 -1.56
C MET A 1 5.89 12.71 -0.80
N LYS A 2 5.44 12.74 0.46
CA LYS A 2 5.08 11.51 1.22
C LYS A 2 4.09 10.56 0.52
N ASN A 3 3.11 11.11 -0.22
CA ASN A 3 2.12 10.31 -0.92
C ASN A 3 2.69 9.60 -2.17
N GLN A 4 3.70 10.19 -2.83
CA GLN A 4 4.31 9.60 -4.02
C GLN A 4 5.27 8.46 -3.66
N THR A 5 6.13 8.65 -2.65
CA THR A 5 7.00 7.58 -2.13
C THR A 5 6.16 6.38 -1.68
N TYR A 6 5.11 6.61 -0.88
CA TYR A 6 4.20 5.56 -0.43
C TYR A 6 3.52 4.80 -1.59
N ARG A 7 3.02 5.53 -2.59
CA ARG A 7 2.44 4.90 -3.79
C ARG A 7 3.46 4.05 -4.53
N MET A 8 4.70 4.53 -4.67
CA MET A 8 5.77 3.84 -5.36
C MET A 8 6.19 2.55 -4.63
N THR A 9 6.31 2.58 -3.30
CA THR A 9 6.52 1.37 -2.50
C THR A 9 5.37 0.36 -2.68
N MET A 10 4.11 0.81 -2.66
CA MET A 10 3.00 -0.12 -2.91
C MET A 10 2.97 -0.67 -4.34
N LEU A 11 3.35 0.12 -5.35
CA LEU A 11 3.48 -0.39 -6.71
C LEU A 11 4.55 -1.48 -6.78
N LEU A 12 5.65 -1.34 -6.04
CA LEU A 12 6.67 -2.38 -5.91
C LEU A 12 6.11 -3.66 -5.26
N ASP A 13 5.28 -3.55 -4.23
CA ASP A 13 4.67 -4.72 -3.59
C ASP A 13 3.74 -5.49 -4.55
N PHE A 14 3.00 -4.77 -5.40
CA PHE A 14 2.04 -5.38 -6.34
C PHE A 14 2.67 -5.85 -7.66
N TYR A 15 3.70 -5.15 -8.14
CA TYR A 15 4.24 -5.34 -9.48
C TYR A 15 5.75 -5.58 -9.51
N GLY A 16 6.45 -5.59 -8.37
CA GLY A 16 7.90 -5.70 -8.32
C GLY A 16 8.47 -7.00 -8.90
N GLU A 17 7.67 -8.07 -8.98
CA GLU A 17 8.10 -9.34 -9.57
C GLU A 17 8.32 -9.30 -11.09
N ILE A 18 7.74 -8.32 -11.79
CA ILE A 18 7.96 -8.15 -13.24
C ILE A 18 9.25 -7.41 -13.57
N LEU A 19 9.86 -6.79 -12.57
CA LEU A 19 11.10 -6.02 -12.73
C LEU A 19 12.29 -6.97 -12.83
N THR A 20 13.31 -6.55 -13.56
CA THR A 20 14.61 -7.22 -13.48
C THR A 20 15.19 -7.06 -12.07
N GLN A 21 16.04 -8.00 -11.64
CA GLN A 21 16.67 -7.96 -10.32
C GLN A 21 17.32 -6.60 -10.02
N ARG A 22 18.07 -6.04 -10.98
CA ARG A 22 18.71 -4.72 -10.85
C ARG A 22 17.73 -3.57 -10.71
N GLN A 23 16.62 -3.60 -11.45
CA GLN A 23 15.59 -2.56 -11.34
C GLN A 23 14.93 -2.60 -9.96
N ARG A 24 14.57 -3.79 -9.49
CA ARG A 24 13.97 -3.99 -8.18
C ARG A 24 14.92 -3.55 -7.06
N GLU A 25 16.17 -3.98 -7.12
CA GLU A 25 17.20 -3.66 -6.13
C GLU A 25 17.48 -2.15 -6.07
N PHE A 26 17.67 -1.47 -7.20
CA PHE A 26 17.90 -0.01 -7.19
C PHE A 26 16.67 0.78 -6.74
N PHE A 27 15.48 0.29 -7.07
CA PHE A 27 14.24 0.91 -6.61
C PHE A 27 14.10 0.76 -5.09
N ASP A 28 14.37 -0.42 -4.55
CA ASP A 28 14.31 -0.72 -3.11
C ASP A 28 15.29 0.15 -2.32
N LEU A 29 16.56 0.20 -2.76
CA LEU A 29 17.58 1.07 -2.15
C LEU A 29 17.16 2.54 -2.14
N TYR A 30 16.52 3.02 -3.21
CA TYR A 30 16.12 4.42 -3.33
C TYR A 30 14.85 4.76 -2.53
N TYR A 31 13.81 3.92 -2.60
CA TYR A 31 12.50 4.20 -2.02
C TYR A 31 12.31 3.69 -0.58
N ASN A 32 12.98 2.59 -0.21
CA ASN A 32 12.80 1.92 1.07
C ASN A 32 14.00 2.09 2.00
N GLU A 33 15.22 2.20 1.47
CA GLU A 33 16.44 2.45 2.25
C GLU A 33 16.89 3.92 2.24
N ASP A 34 16.18 4.80 1.54
CA ASP A 34 16.47 6.24 1.42
C ASP A 34 17.89 6.58 0.87
N LEU A 35 18.55 5.66 0.15
CA LEU A 35 19.82 5.95 -0.52
C LEU A 35 19.61 6.92 -1.67
N SER A 36 20.53 7.86 -1.82
CA SER A 36 20.60 8.73 -3.00
C SER A 36 21.10 7.97 -4.23
N LEU A 37 20.75 8.49 -5.41
CA LEU A 37 21.25 7.94 -6.69
C LEU A 37 22.79 7.94 -6.79
N ALA A 38 23.47 8.83 -6.05
CA ALA A 38 24.92 8.90 -6.02
C ALA A 38 25.52 7.77 -5.16
N GLU A 39 24.94 7.52 -3.98
CA GLU A 39 25.35 6.42 -3.10
C GLU A 39 25.13 5.06 -3.77
N ILE A 40 24.00 4.87 -4.45
CA ILE A 40 23.74 3.64 -5.24
C ILE A 40 24.76 3.54 -6.39
N ALA A 41 25.04 4.62 -7.10
CA ALA A 41 26.00 4.61 -8.20
C ALA A 41 27.42 4.22 -7.74
N GLU A 42 27.84 4.76 -6.60
CA GLU A 42 29.12 4.45 -5.96
C GLU A 42 29.19 2.98 -5.53
N ASN A 43 28.17 2.47 -4.82
CA ASN A 43 28.11 1.09 -4.34
C ASN A 43 28.20 0.05 -5.46
N TYR A 44 27.66 0.36 -6.64
CA TYR A 44 27.60 -0.57 -7.77
C TYR A 44 28.62 -0.26 -8.88
N GLY A 45 29.46 0.78 -8.71
CA GLY A 45 30.48 1.16 -9.69
C GLY A 45 29.90 1.57 -11.05
N ILE A 46 28.71 2.19 -11.08
CA ILE A 46 28.04 2.64 -12.30
C ILE A 46 27.81 4.16 -12.27
N SER A 47 27.31 4.72 -13.37
CA SER A 47 26.97 6.15 -13.40
C SER A 47 25.66 6.42 -12.66
N ARG A 48 25.55 7.61 -12.04
CA ARG A 48 24.29 8.13 -11.48
C ARG A 48 23.14 8.13 -12.48
N GLN A 49 23.45 8.36 -13.77
CA GLN A 49 22.46 8.28 -14.83
C GLN A 49 21.98 6.84 -15.06
N GLY A 50 22.87 5.85 -14.99
CA GLY A 50 22.50 4.44 -15.09
C GLY A 50 21.54 3.99 -13.99
N VAL A 51 21.77 4.43 -12.75
CA VAL A 51 20.82 4.21 -11.63
C VAL A 51 19.48 4.88 -11.91
N ARG A 52 19.49 6.17 -12.30
CA ARG A 52 18.27 6.92 -12.62
C ARG A 52 17.43 6.23 -13.69
N ASP A 53 18.08 5.81 -14.77
CA ASP A 53 17.39 5.18 -15.90
C ASP A 53 16.77 3.82 -15.50
N ALA A 54 17.43 3.07 -14.63
CA ALA A 54 16.90 1.82 -14.11
C ALA A 54 15.64 2.05 -13.26
N ILE A 55 15.67 3.02 -12.35
CA ILE A 55 14.52 3.38 -11.50
C ILE A 55 13.35 3.88 -12.35
N VAL A 56 13.58 4.82 -13.28
CA VAL A 56 12.52 5.36 -14.14
C VAL A 56 11.88 4.27 -15.01
N ARG A 57 12.69 3.32 -15.53
CA ARG A 57 12.14 2.16 -16.27
C ARG A 57 11.30 1.26 -15.37
N ALA A 58 11.70 1.08 -14.11
CA ALA A 58 10.92 0.32 -13.14
C ALA A 58 9.57 0.98 -12.84
N GLU A 59 9.59 2.28 -12.54
CA GLU A 59 8.39 3.10 -12.33
C GLU A 59 7.42 2.97 -13.51
N THR A 60 7.94 3.19 -14.73
CA THR A 60 7.13 3.14 -15.96
C THR A 60 6.49 1.76 -16.15
N ALA A 61 7.26 0.69 -15.98
CA ALA A 61 6.76 -0.67 -16.15
C ALA A 61 5.63 -1.01 -15.15
N MET A 62 5.78 -0.59 -13.89
CA MET A 62 4.75 -0.81 -12.85
C MET A 62 3.52 0.08 -13.05
N GLU A 63 3.70 1.34 -13.44
CA GLU A 63 2.58 2.25 -13.73
C GLU A 63 1.76 1.76 -14.93
N GLU A 64 2.41 1.31 -16.02
CA GLU A 64 1.70 0.75 -17.17
C GLU A 64 0.87 -0.50 -16.80
N LEU A 65 1.35 -1.32 -15.86
CA LEU A 65 0.59 -2.47 -15.35
C LEU A 65 -0.56 -2.04 -14.45
N GLU A 66 -0.37 -1.04 -13.60
CA GLU A 66 -1.45 -0.46 -12.80
C GLU A 66 -2.53 0.17 -13.68
N ASP A 67 -2.17 0.86 -14.76
CA ASP A 67 -3.14 1.43 -15.69
C ASP A 67 -3.99 0.35 -16.38
N LYS A 68 -3.38 -0.80 -16.69
CA LYS A 68 -4.07 -1.94 -17.33
C LYS A 68 -4.94 -2.74 -16.36
N THR A 69 -4.45 -2.97 -15.13
CA THR A 69 -5.08 -3.92 -14.20
C THR A 69 -5.84 -3.22 -13.07
N GLY A 70 -5.36 -2.07 -12.63
CA GLY A 70 -5.95 -1.24 -11.58
C GLY A 70 -5.97 -1.91 -10.21
N LEU A 71 -5.05 -2.86 -9.94
CA LEU A 71 -5.07 -3.65 -8.71
C LEU A 71 -4.85 -2.77 -7.49
N LEU A 72 -3.86 -1.89 -7.52
CA LEU A 72 -3.56 -1.01 -6.40
C LEU A 72 -4.74 -0.06 -6.14
N LYS A 73 -5.30 0.54 -7.18
CA LYS A 73 -6.48 1.41 -7.07
C LYS A 73 -7.71 0.68 -6.53
N ARG A 74 -7.91 -0.59 -6.87
CA ARG A 74 -9.01 -1.41 -6.34
C ARG A 74 -8.74 -1.75 -4.87
N PHE A 75 -7.52 -2.12 -4.53
CA PHE A 75 -7.10 -2.42 -3.17
C PHE A 75 -7.27 -1.21 -2.23
N MET A 76 -6.82 -0.02 -2.64
CA MET A 76 -7.02 1.22 -1.88
C MET A 76 -8.50 1.52 -1.65
N ARG A 77 -9.33 1.40 -2.69
CA ARG A 77 -10.78 1.59 -2.57
C ARG A 77 -11.42 0.56 -1.65
N LEU A 78 -10.99 -0.69 -1.70
CA LEU A 78 -11.49 -1.73 -0.80
C LEU A 78 -11.16 -1.37 0.66
N ARG A 79 -9.92 -0.97 0.93
CA ARG A 79 -9.48 -0.56 2.27
C ARG A 79 -10.30 0.60 2.82
N GLU A 80 -10.56 1.63 2.03
CA GLU A 80 -11.44 2.75 2.41
C GLU A 80 -12.87 2.29 2.78
N LYS A 81 -13.41 1.29 2.05
CA LYS A 81 -14.75 0.74 2.35
C LYS A 81 -14.74 -0.08 3.63
N ILE A 82 -13.69 -0.85 3.87
CA ILE A 82 -13.53 -1.61 5.12
C ILE A 82 -13.42 -0.65 6.31
N ASP A 83 -12.64 0.42 6.20
CA ASP A 83 -12.53 1.46 7.24
C ASP A 83 -13.89 2.09 7.55
N ALA A 84 -14.70 2.35 6.52
CA ALA A 84 -16.06 2.87 6.70
C ALA A 84 -16.99 1.88 7.41
N ILE A 85 -16.87 0.57 7.11
CA ILE A 85 -17.64 -0.49 7.79
C ILE A 85 -17.26 -0.57 9.27
N GLU A 86 -15.96 -0.56 9.58
CA GLU A 86 -15.48 -0.56 10.97
C GLU A 86 -15.96 0.66 11.75
N ALA A 87 -15.90 1.85 11.13
CA ALA A 87 -16.38 3.09 11.73
C ALA A 87 -17.88 3.01 12.02
N ALA A 88 -18.69 2.53 11.07
CA ALA A 88 -20.13 2.37 11.27
C ALA A 88 -20.46 1.39 12.39
N ALA A 89 -19.76 0.24 12.45
CA ALA A 89 -19.94 -0.74 13.51
C ALA A 89 -19.52 -0.18 14.89
N ALA A 90 -18.44 0.60 14.96
CA ALA A 90 -18.02 1.28 16.18
C ALA A 90 -19.06 2.31 16.66
N GLU A 91 -19.70 3.05 15.76
CA GLU A 91 -20.80 3.97 16.11
C GLU A 91 -22.04 3.21 16.61
N ILE A 92 -22.36 2.05 16.03
CA ILE A 92 -23.42 1.18 16.54
C ILE A 92 -23.14 0.75 17.98
N GLN A 93 -21.91 0.31 18.30
CA GLN A 93 -21.53 -0.07 19.67
C GLN A 93 -21.68 1.12 20.64
N LYS A 94 -21.21 2.31 20.25
CA LYS A 94 -21.35 3.53 21.07
C LYS A 94 -22.82 3.87 21.35
N LEU A 95 -23.69 3.78 20.34
CA LEU A 95 -25.11 4.05 20.48
C LEU A 95 -25.80 3.00 21.36
N ASN A 96 -25.47 1.72 21.15
CA ASN A 96 -25.98 0.61 21.94
C ASN A 96 -25.66 0.81 23.44
N TYR A 97 -24.38 1.03 23.75
CA TYR A 97 -23.92 1.28 25.13
C TYR A 97 -24.62 2.49 25.79
N ARG A 98 -24.91 3.55 25.03
CA ARG A 98 -25.51 4.78 25.57
C ARG A 98 -27.01 4.71 25.79
N GLN A 99 -27.74 3.93 25.00
CA GLN A 99 -29.22 4.03 24.93
C GLN A 99 -29.95 2.72 25.17
N TYR A 100 -29.40 1.58 24.75
CA TYR A 100 -30.15 0.33 24.64
C TYR A 100 -29.61 -0.80 25.52
N ASP A 101 -28.29 -0.81 25.76
CA ASP A 101 -27.57 -1.88 26.48
C ASP A 101 -27.97 -3.28 26.00
N ASN A 102 -28.12 -3.45 24.68
CA ASN A 102 -28.61 -4.68 24.07
C ASN A 102 -27.43 -5.63 23.79
N PRO A 103 -27.36 -6.82 24.42
CA PRO A 103 -26.25 -7.75 24.22
C PRO A 103 -26.11 -8.26 22.78
N GLU A 104 -27.21 -8.36 22.05
CA GLU A 104 -27.21 -8.88 20.68
C GLU A 104 -26.68 -7.84 19.68
N LEU A 105 -26.97 -6.55 19.90
CA LEU A 105 -26.38 -5.47 19.12
C LEU A 105 -24.86 -5.38 19.37
N GLU A 106 -24.43 -5.58 20.61
CA GLU A 106 -23.00 -5.63 20.95
C GLU A 106 -22.31 -6.79 20.24
N ARG A 107 -22.92 -7.98 20.26
CA ARG A 107 -22.40 -9.18 19.58
C ARG A 107 -22.28 -8.96 18.06
N LEU A 108 -23.35 -8.51 17.41
CA LEU A 108 -23.37 -8.32 15.95
C LEU A 108 -22.39 -7.23 15.49
N ALA A 109 -22.31 -6.10 16.21
CA ALA A 109 -21.35 -5.06 15.86
C ALA A 109 -19.89 -5.51 16.09
N GLY A 110 -19.65 -6.30 17.14
CA GLY A 110 -18.35 -6.96 17.36
C GLY A 110 -17.97 -7.93 16.25
N GLU A 111 -18.91 -8.74 15.74
CA GLU A 111 -18.71 -9.64 14.60
C GLU A 111 -18.37 -8.87 13.33
N ILE A 112 -19.11 -7.80 13.02
CA ILE A 112 -18.83 -6.96 11.85
C ILE A 112 -17.40 -6.40 11.91
N ARG A 113 -16.97 -5.91 13.08
CA ARG A 113 -15.61 -5.38 13.25
C ARG A 113 -14.54 -6.46 13.11
N THR A 114 -14.79 -7.66 13.65
CA THR A 114 -13.86 -8.79 13.54
C THR A 114 -13.70 -9.23 12.09
N CYS A 115 -14.82 -9.38 11.36
CA CYS A 115 -14.81 -9.72 9.95
C CYS A 115 -14.14 -8.64 9.10
N ALA A 116 -14.40 -7.36 9.38
CA ALA A 116 -13.79 -6.25 8.66
C ALA A 116 -12.27 -6.19 8.89
N ALA A 117 -11.82 -6.40 10.13
CA ALA A 117 -10.39 -6.45 10.46
C ALA A 117 -9.66 -7.59 9.73
N ALA A 118 -10.30 -8.76 9.63
CA ALA A 118 -9.74 -9.92 8.90
C ALA A 118 -9.58 -9.68 7.38
N LEU A 119 -10.27 -8.69 6.80
CA LEU A 119 -10.11 -8.33 5.38
C LEU A 119 -8.93 -7.38 5.11
N LYS A 120 -8.23 -6.92 6.16
CA LYS A 120 -7.05 -6.05 6.06
C LYS A 120 -5.72 -6.79 6.20
N GLU A 121 -5.77 -8.05 6.65
CA GLU A 121 -4.63 -8.97 6.72
C GLU A 121 -4.35 -9.60 5.35
#